data_AF-A0A370U391-F1
#
_entry.id   AF-A0A370U391-F1
#
_cell.length_a   1.000
_cell.length_b   1.000
_cell.length_c   1.000
_cell.angle_alpha   90.00
_cell.angle_beta   90.00
_cell.angle_gamma   90.00
#
_symmetry.space_group_name_H-M   'P 1'
#
loop_
_entity.id
_entity.type
_entity.pdbx_description
1 polymer ?
#
loop_
_entity_poly.entity_id
_entity_poly.type
_entity_poly.pdbx_seq_one_letter_code
_entity_poly.pdbx_strand_id
1 'polypeptide(L)'
;MANNVGLKPIHGYDKKTYRKSMQQFATELQNAANRSLPPNIKPYNGVFVLAMHWSNDKTGVAPLEDELCQIFTSVYGYTVEKYLIDATIRQYDTRKQLRKRMERFSDDYDQPGNLLIVVYSGHAAYINPRGERVLAGEYSDIDINWSLSKPTIDWDEDATAYIRDTYADALLISDTCYASSTAVENTTGPEVIAASTWHTVAGGAPSTLPWHFATGGAPPTSFSKLLITELKRLNGNPASAASIYAEIHRNTKPSAEATACPLHVAKGGRDSIALSKLGASTFENPTIIGPLQPKDERVLIQVRLSDHNGVTTPDIGQWTGWLTSNLPSNISKTQISTEGVFDTNSALILLVSMPLEVWTMLPDGDDAYGFISFVSSGNRLLPRQTTLPLRNMENL
;
A
#
# COMPACT_ATOMS: atom_id res chain seq x y z
N MET A 1 50.87 -0.63 -11.35
CA MET A 1 50.02 -1.77 -10.98
C MET A 1 48.57 -1.30 -11.05
N ALA A 2 47.83 -1.76 -12.05
CA ALA A 2 46.46 -1.34 -12.32
C ALA A 2 45.49 -2.22 -11.53
N ASN A 3 44.74 -1.63 -10.59
CA ASN A 3 43.57 -2.27 -9.99
C ASN A 3 42.31 -1.63 -10.60
N ASN A 4 42.03 -2.03 -11.84
CA ASN A 4 40.68 -1.95 -12.42
C ASN A 4 39.89 -3.15 -11.86
N VAL A 5 39.25 -3.00 -10.71
CA VAL A 5 38.24 -3.96 -10.26
C VAL A 5 36.89 -3.44 -10.72
N GLY A 6 36.41 -3.98 -11.84
CA GLY A 6 35.18 -3.57 -12.48
C GLY A 6 33.97 -3.68 -11.56
N LEU A 7 33.42 -2.54 -11.17
CA LEU A 7 32.08 -2.44 -10.59
C LEU A 7 31.04 -2.57 -11.71
N LYS A 8 30.78 -3.81 -12.14
CA LYS A 8 29.53 -4.20 -12.79
C LYS A 8 28.84 -5.26 -11.92
N PRO A 9 27.51 -5.19 -11.76
CA PRO A 9 26.90 -5.18 -10.44
C PRO A 9 26.76 -6.57 -9.83
N ILE A 10 26.66 -6.60 -8.50
CA ILE A 10 26.32 -7.77 -7.67
C ILE A 10 25.03 -8.48 -8.16
N HIS A 11 24.18 -7.78 -8.92
CA HIS A 11 22.96 -8.30 -9.56
C HIS A 11 23.20 -9.10 -10.86
N GLY A 12 24.41 -9.09 -11.42
CA GLY A 12 24.77 -9.83 -12.65
C GLY A 12 25.13 -11.29 -12.41
N TYR A 13 25.29 -11.70 -11.15
CA TYR A 13 25.50 -13.09 -10.78
C TYR A 13 24.16 -13.67 -10.35
N ASP A 14 23.61 -14.52 -11.22
CA ASP A 14 22.41 -15.31 -10.99
C ASP A 14 22.62 -16.16 -9.72
N LYS A 15 22.22 -15.63 -8.55
CA LYS A 15 22.04 -16.43 -7.36
C LYS A 15 20.89 -17.38 -7.69
N LYS A 16 21.23 -18.61 -8.08
CA LYS A 16 20.30 -19.73 -8.22
C LYS A 16 19.26 -19.62 -7.10
N THR A 17 17.95 -19.53 -7.41
CA THR A 17 16.91 -20.47 -6.93
C THR A 17 15.44 -20.03 -7.00
N TYR A 18 15.06 -18.85 -7.49
CA TYR A 18 13.62 -18.48 -7.53
C TYR A 18 13.08 -18.30 -8.94
N ARG A 19 12.24 -19.25 -9.35
CA ARG A 19 11.57 -19.30 -10.65
C ARG A 19 10.18 -19.89 -10.44
N LYS A 20 9.20 -19.41 -11.21
CA LYS A 20 7.83 -19.93 -11.17
C LYS A 20 7.49 -20.68 -12.45
N SER A 21 6.67 -21.71 -12.35
CA SER A 21 5.99 -22.20 -13.55
C SER A 21 5.02 -21.14 -14.05
N MET A 22 4.71 -21.20 -15.34
CA MET A 22 3.74 -20.30 -15.94
C MET A 22 2.35 -20.43 -15.27
N GLN A 23 1.96 -21.65 -14.88
CA GLN A 23 0.70 -21.92 -14.18
C GLN A 23 0.67 -21.34 -12.76
N GLN A 24 1.81 -21.36 -12.06
CA GLN A 24 1.94 -20.72 -10.74
C GLN A 24 1.74 -19.20 -10.86
N PHE A 25 2.43 -18.57 -11.82
CA PHE A 25 2.25 -17.13 -12.06
C PHE A 25 0.81 -16.77 -12.45
N ALA A 26 0.21 -17.52 -13.38
CA ALA A 26 -1.20 -17.36 -13.75
C ALA A 26 -2.14 -17.39 -12.53
N THR A 27 -1.95 -18.38 -11.66
CA THR A 27 -2.78 -18.56 -10.46
C THR A 27 -2.59 -17.40 -9.48
N GLU A 28 -1.35 -16.96 -9.25
CA GLU A 28 -1.05 -15.85 -8.36
C GLU A 28 -1.58 -14.52 -8.87
N LEU A 29 -1.47 -14.27 -10.17
CA LEU A 29 -2.02 -13.08 -10.81
C LEU A 29 -3.55 -13.05 -10.72
N GLN A 30 -4.20 -14.18 -10.98
CA GLN A 30 -5.65 -14.32 -10.82
C GLN A 30 -6.08 -14.05 -9.39
N ASN A 31 -5.37 -14.61 -8.41
CA ASN A 31 -5.64 -14.40 -7.00
C ASN A 31 -5.40 -12.95 -6.59
N ALA A 32 -4.33 -12.31 -7.06
CA ALA A 32 -4.08 -10.89 -6.79
C ALA A 32 -5.19 -10.00 -7.38
N ALA A 33 -5.63 -10.29 -8.60
CA ALA A 33 -6.70 -9.58 -9.27
C ALA A 33 -8.07 -9.74 -8.58
N ASN A 34 -8.40 -10.94 -8.10
CA ASN A 34 -9.62 -11.19 -7.33
C ASN A 34 -9.59 -10.45 -5.98
N ARG A 35 -8.43 -10.46 -5.31
CA ARG A 35 -8.25 -9.91 -3.95
C ARG A 35 -8.13 -8.38 -3.94
N SER A 36 -7.62 -7.77 -5.02
CA SER A 36 -7.46 -6.31 -5.10
C SER A 36 -8.78 -5.57 -5.22
N LEU A 37 -9.79 -6.20 -5.83
CA LEU A 37 -11.11 -5.64 -6.07
C LEU A 37 -12.16 -6.73 -5.88
N PRO A 38 -12.49 -7.11 -4.63
CA PRO A 38 -13.36 -8.24 -4.38
C PRO A 38 -14.72 -8.04 -5.08
N PRO A 39 -15.21 -9.00 -5.89
CA PRO A 39 -16.48 -8.85 -6.61
C PRO A 39 -17.69 -8.82 -5.67
N ASN A 40 -17.53 -9.31 -4.44
CA ASN A 40 -18.56 -9.38 -3.40
C ASN A 40 -18.07 -8.73 -2.11
N ILE A 41 -17.99 -7.39 -2.11
CA ILE A 41 -17.64 -6.65 -0.89
C ILE A 41 -18.76 -6.84 0.13
N LYS A 42 -18.45 -7.58 1.19
CA LYS A 42 -19.34 -7.73 2.34
C LYS A 42 -19.16 -6.54 3.27
N PRO A 43 -20.24 -5.83 3.63
CA PRO A 43 -20.19 -4.81 4.66
C PRO A 43 -19.75 -5.42 5.99
N TYR A 44 -18.94 -4.68 6.74
CA TYR A 44 -18.63 -5.03 8.13
C TYR A 44 -19.83 -4.80 9.05
N ASN A 45 -19.93 -5.60 10.10
CA ASN A 45 -20.94 -5.43 11.16
C ASN A 45 -20.69 -4.14 11.96
N GLY A 46 -19.42 -3.84 12.20
CA GLY A 46 -18.95 -2.62 12.84
C GLY A 46 -17.56 -2.24 12.31
N VAL A 47 -17.32 -0.94 12.22
CA VAL A 47 -16.00 -0.37 11.89
C VAL A 47 -15.62 0.61 12.97
N PHE A 48 -14.46 0.37 13.58
CA PHE A 48 -13.96 1.10 14.73
C PHE A 48 -12.60 1.71 14.39
N VAL A 49 -12.44 3.00 14.62
CA VAL A 49 -11.25 3.75 14.26
C VAL A 49 -10.60 4.30 15.52
N LEU A 50 -9.33 4.00 15.74
CA LEU A 50 -8.49 4.66 16.75
C LEU A 50 -7.49 5.58 16.04
N ALA A 51 -7.73 6.89 16.11
CA ALA A 51 -6.82 7.90 15.59
C ALA A 51 -5.91 8.43 16.71
N MET A 52 -4.61 8.55 16.44
CA MET A 52 -3.64 8.98 17.43
C MET A 52 -2.47 9.78 16.86
N HIS A 53 -2.05 10.75 17.67
CA HIS A 53 -0.84 11.55 17.48
C HIS A 53 -0.25 11.94 18.83
N TRP A 54 0.97 12.47 18.84
CA TRP A 54 1.64 12.92 20.07
C TRP A 54 1.10 14.25 20.59
N SER A 55 1.01 14.39 21.91
CA SER A 55 0.56 15.64 22.56
C SER A 55 1.45 16.85 22.29
N ASN A 56 2.71 16.59 21.91
CA ASN A 56 3.69 17.61 21.59
C ASN A 56 4.02 17.68 20.09
N ASP A 57 3.21 17.09 19.21
CA ASP A 57 3.39 17.22 17.78
C ASP A 57 3.17 18.67 17.32
N LYS A 58 4.17 19.27 16.66
CA LYS A 58 4.06 20.61 16.05
C LYS A 58 4.04 20.57 14.52
N THR A 59 3.93 19.39 13.92
CA THR A 59 3.80 19.25 12.45
C THR A 59 2.41 19.66 11.95
N GLY A 60 1.47 19.87 12.87
CA GLY A 60 0.13 20.33 12.53
C GLY A 60 -0.72 19.25 11.88
N VAL A 61 -0.53 17.99 12.30
CA VAL A 61 -1.35 16.84 11.83
C VAL A 61 -2.78 16.88 12.35
N ALA A 62 -3.01 17.46 13.53
CA ALA A 62 -4.30 17.41 14.21
C ALA A 62 -5.50 17.91 13.35
N PRO A 63 -5.42 19.05 12.61
CA PRO A 63 -6.51 19.47 11.75
C PRO A 63 -6.86 18.48 10.62
N LEU A 64 -5.87 17.80 10.03
CA LEU A 64 -6.11 16.79 8.99
C LEU A 64 -6.64 15.50 9.60
N GLU A 65 -6.11 15.07 10.75
CA GLU A 65 -6.64 13.93 11.50
C GLU A 65 -8.10 14.17 11.91
N ASP A 66 -8.44 15.39 12.34
CA ASP A 66 -9.80 15.79 12.67
C ASP A 66 -10.74 15.71 11.45
N GLU A 67 -10.30 16.21 10.29
CA GLU A 67 -11.05 16.14 9.04
C GLU A 67 -11.26 14.67 8.59
N LEU A 68 -10.23 13.83 8.71
CA LEU A 68 -10.31 12.40 8.39
C LEU A 68 -11.29 11.67 9.34
N CYS A 69 -11.19 11.91 10.64
CA CYS A 69 -12.12 11.38 11.64
C CYS A 69 -13.56 11.81 11.36
N GLN A 70 -13.77 13.06 10.95
CA GLN A 70 -15.09 13.57 10.59
C GLN A 70 -15.67 12.84 9.38
N ILE A 71 -14.86 12.53 8.37
CA ILE A 71 -15.31 11.74 7.21
C ILE A 71 -15.69 10.32 7.62
N PHE A 72 -14.84 9.64 8.40
CA PHE A 72 -15.15 8.31 8.90
C PHE A 72 -16.49 8.28 9.65
N THR A 73 -16.73 9.29 10.48
CA THR A 73 -17.98 9.38 11.25
C THR A 73 -19.18 9.75 10.36
N SER A 74 -19.10 10.86 9.63
CA SER A 74 -20.26 11.49 8.98
C SER A 74 -20.62 10.88 7.63
N VAL A 75 -19.64 10.40 6.87
CA VAL A 75 -19.84 9.83 5.53
C VAL A 75 -19.97 8.31 5.63
N TYR A 76 -19.04 7.67 6.36
CA TYR A 76 -18.97 6.21 6.45
C TYR A 76 -19.73 5.62 7.64
N GLY A 77 -20.10 6.44 8.64
CA GLY A 77 -20.85 5.99 9.81
C GLY A 77 -20.02 5.23 10.85
N TYR A 78 -18.69 5.28 10.75
CA TYR A 78 -17.78 4.53 11.63
C TYR A 78 -17.74 5.10 13.05
N THR A 79 -17.43 4.24 14.02
CA THR A 79 -17.16 4.67 15.39
C THR A 79 -15.71 5.13 15.49
N VAL A 80 -15.48 6.37 15.90
CA VAL A 80 -14.14 6.97 15.94
C VAL A 80 -13.77 7.37 17.35
N GLU A 81 -12.60 6.94 17.78
CA GLU A 81 -11.97 7.33 19.04
C GLU A 81 -10.64 8.02 18.74
N LYS A 82 -10.38 9.12 19.46
CA LYS A 82 -9.09 9.83 19.39
C LYS A 82 -8.27 9.55 20.63
N TYR A 83 -6.96 9.42 20.47
CA TYR A 83 -6.03 9.23 21.58
C TYR A 83 -4.79 10.10 21.41
N LEU A 84 -4.56 10.97 22.39
CA LEU A 84 -3.38 11.82 22.44
C LEU A 84 -2.28 11.10 23.22
N ILE A 85 -1.16 10.81 22.57
CA ILE A 85 -0.02 10.13 23.20
C ILE A 85 0.73 11.15 24.07
N ASP A 86 0.72 10.95 25.37
CA ASP A 86 1.30 11.90 26.32
C ASP A 86 2.83 11.91 26.28
N ALA A 87 3.38 12.99 25.73
CA ALA A 87 4.81 13.27 25.67
C ALA A 87 5.40 13.86 26.97
N THR A 88 4.56 14.24 27.94
CA THR A 88 4.98 14.99 29.14
C THR A 88 5.31 14.10 30.34
N ILE A 89 4.94 12.82 30.28
CA ILE A 89 5.18 11.84 31.33
C ILE A 89 6.41 10.98 31.03
N ARG A 90 6.82 10.16 32.00
CA ARG A 90 7.96 9.25 31.81
C ARG A 90 7.68 8.29 30.66
N GLN A 91 8.69 8.05 29.81
CA GLN A 91 8.57 7.16 28.65
C GLN A 91 7.96 5.78 28.99
N TYR A 92 8.34 5.18 30.13
CA TYR A 92 7.76 3.93 30.60
C TYR A 92 6.23 4.04 30.81
N ASP A 93 5.77 5.13 31.41
CA ASP A 93 4.35 5.38 31.66
C ASP A 93 3.60 5.70 30.37
N THR A 94 4.20 6.45 29.43
CA THR A 94 3.63 6.68 28.09
C THR A 94 3.41 5.36 27.35
N ARG A 95 4.44 4.50 27.26
CA ARG A 95 4.34 3.18 26.61
C ARG A 95 3.27 2.31 27.28
N LYS A 96 3.22 2.32 28.62
CA LYS A 96 2.21 1.58 29.40
C LYS A 96 0.79 2.07 29.15
N GLN A 97 0.58 3.38 29.06
CA GLN A 97 -0.74 3.96 28.77
C GLN A 97 -1.19 3.63 27.35
N LEU A 98 -0.29 3.75 26.37
CA LEU A 98 -0.59 3.38 24.98
C LEU A 98 -0.96 1.89 24.87
N ARG A 99 -0.18 0.99 25.46
CA ARG A 99 -0.51 -0.46 25.47
C ARG A 99 -1.89 -0.73 26.02
N LYS A 100 -2.21 -0.17 27.20
CA LYS A 100 -3.54 -0.31 27.80
C LYS A 100 -4.65 0.23 26.89
N ARG A 101 -4.35 1.29 26.16
CA ARG A 101 -5.30 1.89 25.22
C ARG A 101 -5.57 0.96 24.02
N MET A 102 -4.51 0.40 23.46
CA MET A 102 -4.54 -0.53 22.33
C MET A 102 -5.19 -1.87 22.72
N GLU A 103 -4.83 -2.41 23.89
CA GLU A 103 -5.44 -3.59 24.49
C GLU A 103 -6.95 -3.40 24.63
N ARG A 104 -7.37 -2.31 25.27
CA ARG A 104 -8.80 -2.01 25.43
C ARG A 104 -9.52 -1.85 24.09
N PHE A 105 -8.91 -1.16 23.12
CA PHE A 105 -9.51 -0.99 21.80
C PHE A 105 -9.70 -2.33 21.09
N SER A 106 -8.76 -3.25 21.24
CA SER A 106 -8.89 -4.62 20.73
C SER A 106 -9.97 -5.39 21.51
N ASP A 107 -9.93 -5.42 22.84
CA ASP A 107 -10.89 -6.13 23.68
C ASP A 107 -12.35 -5.69 23.43
N ASP A 108 -12.57 -4.38 23.27
CA ASP A 108 -13.91 -3.81 23.11
C ASP A 108 -14.51 -4.14 21.73
N TYR A 109 -13.69 -4.37 20.69
CA TYR A 109 -14.15 -4.38 19.29
C TYR A 109 -13.69 -5.56 18.43
N ASP A 110 -12.76 -6.40 18.90
CA ASP A 110 -12.28 -7.58 18.19
C ASP A 110 -13.33 -8.68 18.13
N GLN A 111 -14.15 -8.66 17.07
CA GLN A 111 -15.19 -9.66 16.82
C GLN A 111 -15.23 -10.04 15.33
N PRO A 112 -15.64 -11.28 15.00
CA PRO A 112 -15.82 -11.70 13.62
C PRO A 112 -16.75 -10.77 12.83
N GLY A 113 -16.28 -10.31 11.68
CA GLY A 113 -17.02 -9.40 10.80
C GLY A 113 -16.94 -7.92 11.20
N ASN A 114 -16.11 -7.56 12.19
CA ASN A 114 -15.72 -6.17 12.43
C ASN A 114 -14.45 -5.79 11.65
N LEU A 115 -14.22 -4.49 11.51
CA LEU A 115 -12.97 -3.90 11.03
C LEU A 115 -12.42 -2.94 12.10
N LEU A 116 -11.15 -3.16 12.47
CA LEU A 116 -10.37 -2.24 13.28
C LEU A 116 -9.48 -1.39 12.37
N ILE A 117 -9.58 -0.07 12.48
CA ILE A 117 -8.73 0.87 11.76
C ILE A 117 -7.88 1.62 12.79
N VAL A 118 -6.57 1.57 12.62
CA VAL A 118 -5.65 2.39 13.42
C VAL A 118 -5.06 3.46 12.53
N VAL A 119 -5.21 4.72 12.93
CA VAL A 119 -4.63 5.87 12.24
C VAL A 119 -3.56 6.46 13.12
N TYR A 120 -2.33 6.53 12.63
CA TYR A 120 -1.26 7.28 13.29
C TYR A 120 -0.76 8.41 12.40
N SER A 121 -0.71 9.61 12.98
CA SER A 121 -0.24 10.83 12.34
C SER A 121 0.93 11.42 13.13
N GLY A 122 2.05 11.68 12.48
CA GLY A 122 3.19 12.37 13.11
C GLY A 122 4.56 11.81 12.75
N HIS A 123 5.52 11.96 13.65
CA HIS A 123 6.90 11.57 13.37
C HIS A 123 7.18 10.07 13.60
N ALA A 124 8.04 9.52 12.73
CA ALA A 124 8.67 8.22 12.90
C ALA A 124 10.19 8.36 12.77
N ALA A 125 10.93 7.50 13.46
CA ALA A 125 12.37 7.39 13.38
C ALA A 125 12.78 5.97 12.94
N TYR A 126 13.84 5.88 12.13
CA TYR A 126 14.36 4.58 11.71
C TYR A 126 15.06 3.87 12.87
N ILE A 127 14.80 2.57 12.94
CA ILE A 127 15.59 1.48 13.50
C ILE A 127 16.70 1.92 14.45
N ASN A 128 16.46 1.70 15.74
CA ASN A 128 17.54 1.68 16.73
C ASN A 128 18.52 0.53 16.39
N PRO A 129 19.69 0.43 17.05
CA PRO A 129 20.67 -0.63 16.76
C PRO A 129 20.16 -2.08 16.85
N ARG A 130 18.91 -2.30 17.31
CA ARG A 130 18.26 -3.61 17.48
C ARG A 130 17.27 -3.97 16.36
N GLY A 131 16.98 -3.09 15.40
CA GLY A 131 15.98 -3.38 14.37
C GLY A 131 14.58 -2.83 14.65
N GLU A 132 14.35 -2.18 15.81
CA GLU A 132 13.00 -1.85 16.29
C GLU A 132 12.40 -0.65 15.52
N ARG A 133 11.09 -0.69 15.26
CA ARG A 133 10.37 0.37 14.56
C ARG A 133 9.87 1.39 15.58
N VAL A 134 10.33 2.63 15.47
CA VAL A 134 10.15 3.62 16.53
C VAL A 134 9.30 4.79 16.04
N LEU A 135 8.18 5.05 16.71
CA LEU A 135 7.48 6.33 16.57
C LEU A 135 7.97 7.28 17.66
N ALA A 136 8.14 8.55 17.29
CA ALA A 136 8.74 9.54 18.18
C ALA A 136 7.86 10.78 18.28
N GLY A 137 7.74 11.34 19.48
CA GLY A 137 7.22 12.69 19.66
C GLY A 137 8.26 13.74 19.31
N GLU A 138 7.86 15.01 19.39
CA GLU A 138 8.78 16.13 19.17
C GLU A 138 9.72 16.34 20.38
N TYR A 139 10.75 17.18 20.24
CA TYR A 139 11.54 17.66 21.38
C TYR A 139 10.64 18.35 22.41
N SER A 140 10.78 17.97 23.69
CA SER A 140 10.60 18.93 24.77
C SER A 140 11.85 19.82 24.82
N ASP A 141 11.68 21.12 25.05
CA ASP A 141 12.82 22.02 25.25
C ASP A 141 13.81 21.45 26.28
N ILE A 142 15.09 21.66 26.02
CA ILE A 142 16.24 21.12 26.76
C ILE A 142 16.04 21.28 28.27
N ASP A 143 15.91 20.16 28.98
CA ASP A 143 16.00 20.18 30.43
C ASP A 143 17.48 20.23 30.85
N ILE A 144 17.74 20.87 32.00
CA ILE A 144 19.03 21.34 32.55
C ILE A 144 20.16 20.28 32.68
N ASN A 145 19.89 19.03 32.31
CA ASN A 145 20.76 17.87 32.45
C ASN A 145 21.22 17.23 31.13
N TRP A 146 21.06 17.90 29.97
CA TRP A 146 21.59 17.43 28.67
C TRP A 146 21.15 16.01 28.23
N SER A 147 20.04 15.50 28.77
CA SER A 147 19.46 14.22 28.37
C SER A 147 18.43 14.45 27.27
N LEU A 148 18.85 14.29 26.02
CA LEU A 148 17.97 14.39 24.85
C LEU A 148 17.43 13.02 24.48
N SER A 149 16.42 12.54 25.20
CA SER A 149 15.61 11.41 24.73
C SER A 149 14.27 11.93 24.26
N LYS A 150 14.05 11.93 22.94
CA LYS A 150 12.69 12.09 22.39
C LYS A 150 11.80 11.01 23.04
N PRO A 151 10.55 11.32 23.43
CA PRO A 151 9.66 10.26 23.86
C PRO A 151 9.42 9.34 22.66
N THR A 152 9.64 8.05 22.85
CA THR A 152 9.46 7.07 21.79
C THR A 152 8.64 5.88 22.23
N ILE A 153 7.94 5.30 21.27
CA ILE A 153 7.21 4.03 21.40
C ILE A 153 7.78 3.03 20.40
N ASP A 154 7.85 1.77 20.84
CA ASP A 154 8.08 0.65 19.95
C ASP A 154 6.75 0.34 19.26
N TRP A 155 6.69 0.56 17.96
CA TRP A 155 5.45 0.42 17.21
C TRP A 155 4.94 -1.01 17.17
N ASP A 156 5.84 -1.98 17.14
CA ASP A 156 5.46 -3.39 17.05
C ASP A 156 4.95 -3.89 18.40
N GLU A 157 5.69 -3.63 19.47
CA GLU A 157 5.35 -4.10 20.82
C GLU A 157 4.25 -3.29 21.49
N ASP A 158 4.27 -1.96 21.35
CA ASP A 158 3.38 -1.09 22.11
C ASP A 158 2.04 -0.83 21.39
N ALA A 159 1.96 -1.09 20.08
CA ALA A 159 0.77 -0.84 19.28
C ALA A 159 0.33 -2.02 18.40
N THR A 160 1.09 -2.41 17.37
CA THR A 160 0.56 -3.36 16.38
C THR A 160 0.33 -4.77 16.91
N ALA A 161 1.00 -5.16 18.01
CA ALA A 161 0.77 -6.45 18.68
C ALA A 161 -0.72 -6.70 19.00
N TYR A 162 -1.51 -5.67 19.29
CA TYR A 162 -2.92 -5.80 19.69
C TYR A 162 -3.90 -5.86 18.51
N ILE A 163 -3.44 -5.62 17.28
CA ILE A 163 -4.28 -5.61 16.07
C ILE A 163 -3.74 -6.55 14.96
N ARG A 164 -2.72 -7.35 15.27
CA ARG A 164 -2.06 -8.26 14.32
C ARG A 164 -2.87 -9.54 14.15
N ASP A 165 -3.18 -10.16 15.28
CA ASP A 165 -3.82 -11.49 15.38
C ASP A 165 -5.23 -11.37 15.98
N THR A 166 -6.10 -10.62 15.31
CA THR A 166 -7.50 -10.37 15.71
C THR A 166 -8.47 -11.26 14.93
N TYR A 167 -9.66 -11.49 15.50
CA TYR A 167 -10.81 -12.05 14.78
C TYR A 167 -11.39 -11.07 13.75
N ALA A 168 -11.38 -9.78 14.08
CA ALA A 168 -11.69 -8.68 13.19
C ALA A 168 -10.60 -8.51 12.13
N ASP A 169 -10.98 -7.97 10.96
CA ASP A 169 -10.00 -7.47 10.01
C ASP A 169 -9.36 -6.19 10.56
N ALA A 170 -8.11 -5.90 10.17
CA ALA A 170 -7.35 -4.78 10.70
C ALA A 170 -6.63 -4.02 9.59
N LEU A 171 -6.85 -2.70 9.55
CA LEU A 171 -6.24 -1.76 8.62
C LEU A 171 -5.41 -0.73 9.40
N LEU A 172 -4.17 -0.53 8.98
CA LEU A 172 -3.29 0.51 9.49
C LEU A 172 -3.13 1.63 8.46
N ILE A 173 -3.44 2.85 8.86
CA ILE A 173 -3.24 4.07 8.08
C ILE A 173 -2.14 4.89 8.78
N SER A 174 -1.02 5.11 8.09
CA SER A 174 0.16 5.75 8.68
C SER A 174 0.55 7.00 7.90
N ASP A 175 0.28 8.18 8.46
CA ASP A 175 0.75 9.46 7.93
C ASP A 175 2.03 9.91 8.63
N THR A 176 3.16 9.32 8.22
CA THR A 176 4.45 9.54 8.87
C THR A 176 5.62 9.57 7.89
N CYS A 177 6.70 10.26 8.28
CA CYS A 177 8.01 10.12 7.64
C CYS A 177 8.56 8.72 7.93
N TYR A 178 9.01 7.97 6.92
CA TYR A 178 9.38 6.56 7.05
C TYR A 178 8.20 5.63 7.38
N ALA A 179 7.03 5.84 6.78
CA ALA A 179 5.85 5.01 7.04
C ALA A 179 6.02 3.52 6.67
N SER A 180 7.08 3.14 5.94
CA SER A 180 7.48 1.74 5.82
C SER A 180 7.94 1.10 7.14
N SER A 181 8.34 1.88 8.14
CA SER A 181 8.64 1.37 9.49
C SER A 181 7.38 0.94 10.23
N THR A 182 6.20 1.44 9.86
CA THR A 182 4.93 0.95 10.42
C THR A 182 4.37 -0.24 9.63
N ALA A 183 4.83 -0.45 8.39
CA ALA A 183 4.44 -1.56 7.53
C ALA A 183 5.11 -2.88 7.98
N VAL A 184 4.41 -3.72 8.74
CA VAL A 184 4.92 -5.01 9.27
C VAL A 184 5.37 -5.90 8.10
N GLU A 185 6.59 -6.43 8.16
CA GLU A 185 7.02 -7.43 7.18
C GLU A 185 6.16 -8.69 7.32
N ASN A 186 5.58 -9.10 6.20
CA ASN A 186 5.08 -10.42 5.84
C ASN A 186 3.91 -11.02 6.64
N THR A 187 2.76 -11.09 5.93
CA THR A 187 1.69 -12.10 5.99
C THR A 187 0.85 -12.23 7.27
N THR A 188 1.33 -11.75 8.41
CA THR A 188 0.64 -11.88 9.71
C THR A 188 0.07 -10.55 10.22
N GLY A 189 0.56 -9.43 9.71
CA GLY A 189 0.16 -8.06 10.06
C GLY A 189 -1.25 -7.64 9.61
N PRO A 190 -1.72 -6.48 10.07
CA PRO A 190 -2.81 -5.75 9.42
C PRO A 190 -2.42 -5.36 7.99
N GLU A 191 -3.40 -5.11 7.13
CA GLU A 191 -3.15 -4.44 5.85
C GLU A 191 -2.78 -2.98 6.11
N VAL A 192 -1.92 -2.39 5.27
CA VAL A 192 -1.33 -1.07 5.55
C VAL A 192 -1.45 -0.14 4.34
N ILE A 193 -1.87 1.10 4.58
CA ILE A 193 -1.70 2.23 3.66
C ILE A 193 -0.86 3.31 4.36
N ALA A 194 0.20 3.75 3.71
CA ALA A 194 1.24 4.57 4.31
C ALA A 194 1.67 5.73 3.42
N ALA A 195 2.06 6.86 4.02
CA ALA A 195 2.43 8.10 3.33
C ALA A 195 3.75 8.07 2.55
N SER A 196 4.67 7.16 2.89
CA SER A 196 6.01 7.12 2.30
C SER A 196 6.56 5.70 2.15
N THR A 197 7.26 5.46 1.04
CA THR A 197 8.06 4.27 0.79
C THR A 197 9.39 4.31 1.57
N TRP A 198 9.99 3.12 1.70
CA TRP A 198 11.26 2.88 2.36
C TRP A 198 12.34 3.92 2.00
N HIS A 199 13.00 4.49 3.01
CA HIS A 199 14.05 5.53 2.90
C HIS A 199 13.64 6.90 2.33
N THR A 200 12.35 7.25 2.26
CA THR A 200 11.91 8.61 1.88
C THR A 200 11.20 9.34 3.02
N VAL A 201 11.52 10.63 3.18
CA VAL A 201 10.85 11.53 4.13
C VAL A 201 9.49 11.89 3.54
N ALA A 202 8.39 11.53 4.22
CA ALA A 202 7.06 12.00 3.86
C ALA A 202 7.03 13.53 3.88
N GLY A 203 6.37 14.12 2.89
CA GLY A 203 6.50 15.54 2.56
C GLY A 203 6.39 16.47 3.76
N GLY A 204 7.55 17.02 4.14
CA GLY A 204 7.72 18.13 5.05
C GLY A 204 9.00 18.85 4.62
N ALA A 205 8.86 19.87 3.77
CA ALA A 205 9.90 20.77 3.23
C ALA A 205 11.17 20.11 2.60
N PRO A 206 11.75 20.71 1.54
CA PRO A 206 13.02 20.24 0.99
C PRO A 206 14.12 20.26 2.06
N SER A 207 14.92 19.19 2.09
CA SER A 207 16.02 18.91 3.03
C SER A 207 17.19 19.91 3.00
N THR A 208 16.99 21.10 2.43
CA THR A 208 17.97 22.19 2.37
C THR A 208 17.59 23.38 3.25
N LEU A 209 16.39 23.39 3.84
CA LEU A 209 16.03 24.37 4.86
C LEU A 209 16.11 23.72 6.25
N PRO A 210 16.75 24.37 7.24
CA PRO A 210 16.65 23.96 8.63
C PRO A 210 15.16 23.86 9.01
N TRP A 211 14.76 22.70 9.55
CA TRP A 211 13.38 22.37 9.98
C TRP A 211 12.73 23.40 10.92
N HIS A 212 13.52 24.36 11.43
CA HIS A 212 13.10 25.49 12.27
C HIS A 212 12.21 26.54 11.58
N PHE A 213 11.99 26.50 10.26
CA PHE A 213 11.23 27.53 9.54
C PHE A 213 9.95 27.07 8.82
N ALA A 214 9.51 25.81 8.97
CA ALA A 214 8.20 25.39 8.44
C ALA A 214 7.07 25.91 9.35
N THR A 215 6.69 27.18 9.16
CA THR A 215 5.59 27.82 9.88
C THR A 215 4.25 27.21 9.47
N GLY A 216 3.67 26.41 10.35
CA GLY A 216 2.21 26.34 10.58
C GLY A 216 1.34 25.91 9.40
N GLY A 217 1.51 24.67 8.93
CA GLY A 217 0.55 23.99 8.06
C GLY A 217 1.15 22.75 7.40
N ALA A 218 0.45 21.61 7.47
CA ALA A 218 0.81 20.44 6.68
C ALA A 218 0.89 20.87 5.19
N PRO A 219 1.96 20.51 4.45
CA PRO A 219 2.11 20.93 3.08
C PRO A 219 0.91 20.44 2.23
N PRO A 220 0.56 21.16 1.14
CA PRO A 220 -0.56 20.83 0.26
C PRO A 220 -0.48 19.44 -0.41
N THR A 221 0.61 18.71 -0.20
CA THR A 221 0.91 17.37 -0.72
C THR A 221 0.99 16.28 0.38
N SER A 222 0.49 16.53 1.59
CA SER A 222 0.43 15.54 2.68
C SER A 222 -0.50 14.36 2.34
N PHE A 223 -0.09 13.15 2.74
CA PHE A 223 -0.83 11.92 2.45
C PHE A 223 -2.24 11.94 3.03
N SER A 224 -2.43 12.42 4.27
CA SER A 224 -3.77 12.60 4.84
C SER A 224 -4.69 13.43 3.96
N LYS A 225 -4.19 14.50 3.33
CA LYS A 225 -5.03 15.33 2.45
C LYS A 225 -5.46 14.58 1.20
N LEU A 226 -4.57 13.79 0.61
CA LEU A 226 -4.90 12.96 -0.56
C LEU A 226 -5.89 11.86 -0.19
N LEU A 227 -5.70 11.19 0.95
CA LEU A 227 -6.62 10.19 1.46
C LEU A 227 -8.01 10.79 1.75
N ILE A 228 -8.07 11.92 2.43
CA ILE A 228 -9.30 12.69 2.69
C ILE A 228 -10.01 13.02 1.37
N THR A 229 -9.27 13.49 0.38
CA THR A 229 -9.81 13.86 -0.94
C THR A 229 -10.43 12.65 -1.63
N GLU A 230 -9.73 11.51 -1.60
CA GLU A 230 -10.21 10.27 -2.19
C GLU A 230 -11.43 9.70 -1.46
N LEU A 231 -11.41 9.68 -0.12
CA LEU A 231 -12.57 9.23 0.66
C LEU A 231 -13.80 10.11 0.47
N LYS A 232 -13.63 11.43 0.28
CA LYS A 232 -14.71 12.35 -0.09
C LYS A 232 -15.22 12.09 -1.51
N ARG A 233 -14.33 11.81 -2.47
CA ARG A 233 -14.69 11.45 -3.84
C ARG A 233 -15.52 10.17 -3.88
N LEU A 234 -15.12 9.18 -3.08
CA LEU A 234 -15.84 7.92 -2.94
C LEU A 234 -17.21 8.11 -2.25
N ASN A 235 -17.32 9.05 -1.32
CA ASN A 235 -18.58 9.42 -0.65
C ASN A 235 -19.33 8.19 -0.06
N GLY A 236 -18.58 7.28 0.57
CA GLY A 236 -19.13 6.05 1.17
C GLY A 236 -19.34 4.90 0.19
N ASN A 237 -19.08 5.08 -1.12
CA ASN A 237 -19.06 3.98 -2.07
C ASN A 237 -17.93 3.01 -1.74
N PRO A 238 -18.14 1.70 -1.90
CA PRO A 238 -17.12 0.69 -1.62
C PRO A 238 -15.85 0.88 -2.44
N ALA A 239 -14.71 0.83 -1.78
CA ALA A 239 -13.40 0.75 -2.41
C ALA A 239 -12.44 -0.05 -1.53
N SER A 240 -11.61 -0.90 -2.13
CA SER A 240 -10.56 -1.61 -1.41
C SER A 240 -9.41 -0.67 -1.03
N ALA A 241 -8.68 -0.99 0.03
CA ALA A 241 -7.46 -0.29 0.43
C ALA A 241 -6.44 -0.25 -0.72
N ALA A 242 -6.28 -1.35 -1.47
CA ALA A 242 -5.45 -1.41 -2.66
C ALA A 242 -5.89 -0.40 -3.74
N SER A 243 -7.20 -0.24 -3.97
CA SER A 243 -7.72 0.70 -4.96
C SER A 243 -7.61 2.17 -4.53
N ILE A 244 -7.87 2.45 -3.24
CA ILE A 244 -7.70 3.78 -2.64
C ILE A 244 -6.24 4.19 -2.75
N TYR A 245 -5.32 3.29 -2.40
CA TYR A 245 -3.88 3.48 -2.57
C TYR A 245 -3.52 3.79 -4.02
N ALA A 246 -4.01 2.97 -4.96
CA ALA A 246 -3.67 3.13 -6.37
C ALA A 246 -4.16 4.48 -6.93
N GLU A 247 -5.32 4.96 -6.48
CA GLU A 247 -5.87 6.25 -6.88
C GLU A 247 -5.09 7.42 -6.26
N ILE A 248 -4.73 7.33 -4.98
CA ILE A 248 -3.83 8.30 -4.34
C ILE A 248 -2.51 8.37 -5.12
N HIS A 249 -1.89 7.22 -5.41
CA HIS A 249 -0.62 7.16 -6.12
C HIS A 249 -0.69 7.80 -7.52
N ARG A 250 -1.76 7.56 -8.29
CA ARG A 250 -1.98 8.19 -9.59
C ARG A 250 -2.11 9.71 -9.48
N ASN A 251 -2.80 10.19 -8.44
CA ASN A 251 -3.07 11.61 -8.23
C ASN A 251 -1.91 12.39 -7.59
N THR A 252 -0.93 11.71 -6.98
CA THR A 252 0.27 12.34 -6.41
C THR A 252 1.27 12.82 -7.49
N LYS A 253 1.22 12.27 -8.71
CA LYS A 253 2.25 12.47 -9.74
C LYS A 253 2.14 13.68 -10.70
N PRO A 254 1.14 14.58 -10.69
CA PRO A 254 1.21 15.79 -11.52
C PRO A 254 2.20 16.85 -11.03
N SER A 255 2.68 16.80 -9.78
CA SER A 255 3.65 17.78 -9.28
C SER A 255 5.03 17.16 -9.16
N ALA A 256 6.03 17.79 -9.76
CA ALA A 256 7.46 17.51 -9.54
C ALA A 256 7.93 17.79 -8.08
N GLU A 257 6.99 17.86 -7.13
CA GLU A 257 7.13 18.31 -5.74
C GLU A 257 6.64 17.26 -4.73
N ALA A 258 6.08 16.12 -5.19
CA ALA A 258 5.76 15.01 -4.31
C ALA A 258 7.06 14.39 -3.75
N THR A 259 7.31 14.65 -2.48
CA THR A 259 8.56 14.31 -1.78
C THR A 259 8.61 12.86 -1.27
N ALA A 260 7.47 12.15 -1.28
CA ALA A 260 7.39 10.72 -0.98
C ALA A 260 6.30 10.02 -1.80
N CYS A 261 6.52 8.74 -2.08
CA CYS A 261 5.57 7.86 -2.75
C CYS A 261 4.75 7.11 -1.69
N PRO A 262 3.42 7.06 -1.76
CA PRO A 262 2.63 6.25 -0.83
C PRO A 262 2.99 4.76 -0.96
N LEU A 263 2.70 3.99 0.08
CA LEU A 263 2.93 2.55 0.16
C LEU A 263 1.63 1.83 0.51
N HIS A 264 1.42 0.67 -0.10
CA HIS A 264 0.39 -0.28 0.30
C HIS A 264 1.04 -1.65 0.54
N VAL A 265 0.70 -2.28 1.66
CA VAL A 265 1.14 -3.65 2.01
C VAL A 265 -0.08 -4.48 2.33
N ALA A 266 -0.32 -5.50 1.50
CA ALA A 266 -1.46 -6.39 1.62
C ALA A 266 -1.28 -7.38 2.79
N LYS A 267 -2.40 -7.80 3.40
CA LYS A 267 -2.38 -8.97 4.28
C LYS A 267 -2.28 -10.24 3.44
N GLY A 268 -1.22 -11.03 3.67
CA GLY A 268 -0.94 -12.24 2.91
C GLY A 268 -2.14 -13.20 2.87
N GLY A 269 -2.52 -13.64 1.66
CA GLY A 269 -3.59 -14.61 1.47
C GLY A 269 -5.02 -14.10 1.67
N ARG A 270 -5.22 -12.80 1.97
CA ARG A 270 -6.54 -12.19 2.21
C ARG A 270 -6.95 -11.23 1.09
N ASP A 271 -8.26 -11.01 0.98
CA ASP A 271 -8.81 -9.91 0.18
C ASP A 271 -8.34 -8.56 0.74
N SER A 272 -8.18 -7.55 -0.12
CA SER A 272 -7.91 -6.19 0.33
C SER A 272 -9.14 -5.63 1.06
N ILE A 273 -8.92 -5.04 2.22
CA ILE A 273 -9.94 -4.47 3.10
C ILE A 273 -10.75 -3.44 2.31
N ALA A 274 -12.05 -3.64 2.27
CA ALA A 274 -12.97 -2.73 1.61
C ALA A 274 -13.57 -1.71 2.59
N LEU A 275 -13.33 -0.43 2.34
CA LEU A 275 -14.01 0.65 3.04
C LEU A 275 -15.33 0.95 2.34
N SER A 276 -16.42 0.99 3.10
CA SER A 276 -17.76 1.30 2.60
C SER A 276 -18.62 1.84 3.73
N LYS A 277 -19.70 2.55 3.40
CA LYS A 277 -20.61 3.06 4.42
C LYS A 277 -21.23 1.93 5.25
N LEU A 278 -21.22 2.06 6.58
CA LEU A 278 -21.87 1.11 7.48
C LEU A 278 -23.38 1.03 7.22
N GLY A 279 -23.91 -0.19 7.32
CA GLY A 279 -25.31 -0.49 7.03
C GLY A 279 -25.69 -0.45 5.55
N ALA A 280 -24.72 -0.30 4.64
CA ALA A 280 -24.97 -0.50 3.23
C ALA A 280 -25.30 -1.97 2.94
N SER A 281 -26.13 -2.24 1.93
CA SER A 281 -26.41 -3.60 1.46
C SER A 281 -25.16 -4.22 0.82
N THR A 282 -25.10 -5.55 0.78
CA THR A 282 -24.10 -6.25 -0.05
C THR A 282 -24.12 -5.70 -1.46
N PHE A 283 -22.96 -5.24 -1.93
CA PHE A 283 -22.84 -4.67 -3.25
C PHE A 283 -22.54 -5.79 -4.23
N GLU A 284 -23.57 -6.26 -4.92
CA GLU A 284 -23.41 -7.08 -6.12
C GLU A 284 -22.91 -6.16 -7.24
N ASN A 285 -21.67 -6.36 -7.69
CA ASN A 285 -20.97 -5.50 -8.64
C ASN A 285 -20.62 -4.11 -8.06
N PRO A 286 -19.66 -4.02 -7.12
CA PRO A 286 -19.08 -2.72 -6.78
C PRO A 286 -18.64 -2.03 -8.07
N THR A 287 -18.86 -0.73 -8.16
CA THR A 287 -18.55 0.10 -9.32
C THR A 287 -17.25 -0.36 -9.93
N ILE A 288 -17.33 -0.98 -11.13
CA ILE A 288 -16.16 -1.34 -11.93
C ILE A 288 -15.29 -0.09 -11.89
N ILE A 289 -14.11 -0.16 -11.29
CA ILE A 289 -13.11 0.89 -11.51
C ILE A 289 -13.03 0.97 -13.01
N GLY A 290 -13.52 2.08 -13.56
CA GLY A 290 -13.71 2.23 -14.99
C GLY A 290 -12.45 1.76 -15.71
N PRO A 291 -12.55 1.21 -16.93
CA PRO A 291 -11.39 0.71 -17.65
C PRO A 291 -10.26 1.73 -17.51
N LEU A 292 -9.08 1.25 -17.10
CA LEU A 292 -7.91 2.13 -16.95
C LEU A 292 -7.82 2.92 -18.25
N GLN A 293 -7.90 4.24 -18.16
CA GLN A 293 -7.75 5.10 -19.31
C GLN A 293 -6.37 4.84 -19.91
N PRO A 294 -6.18 4.99 -21.22
CA PRO A 294 -4.88 4.77 -21.87
C PRO A 294 -3.70 5.61 -21.32
N LYS A 295 -3.98 6.56 -20.42
CA LYS A 295 -3.01 7.40 -19.71
C LYS A 295 -2.74 6.95 -18.28
N ASP A 296 -3.50 5.99 -17.76
CA ASP A 296 -3.38 5.55 -16.39
C ASP A 296 -2.09 4.76 -16.22
N GLU A 297 -1.38 5.11 -15.17
CA GLU A 297 -0.10 4.52 -14.83
C GLU A 297 -0.28 3.05 -14.44
N ARG A 298 0.53 2.18 -15.06
CA ARG A 298 0.60 0.74 -14.80
C ARG A 298 1.96 0.40 -14.21
N VAL A 299 2.04 -0.73 -13.53
CA VAL A 299 3.32 -1.29 -13.08
C VAL A 299 3.84 -2.23 -14.15
N LEU A 300 5.07 -2.01 -14.62
CA LEU A 300 5.81 -2.95 -15.45
C LEU A 300 6.74 -3.78 -14.57
N ILE A 301 6.62 -5.11 -14.68
CA ILE A 301 7.44 -6.06 -13.94
C ILE A 301 8.10 -7.06 -14.88
N GLN A 302 9.20 -7.64 -14.41
CA GLN A 302 9.73 -8.90 -14.91
C GLN A 302 9.22 -10.07 -14.04
N VAL A 303 8.98 -11.20 -14.69
CA VAL A 303 8.70 -12.48 -14.05
C VAL A 303 9.68 -13.52 -14.58
N ARG A 304 10.39 -14.21 -13.68
CA ARG A 304 11.34 -15.28 -14.03
C ARG A 304 10.64 -16.63 -13.99
N LEU A 305 10.54 -17.27 -15.15
CA LEU A 305 9.83 -18.54 -15.30
C LEU A 305 10.79 -19.72 -15.45
N SER A 306 10.50 -20.81 -14.76
CA SER A 306 11.21 -22.09 -14.85
C SER A 306 10.65 -22.90 -16.00
N ASP A 307 11.16 -22.66 -17.21
CA ASP A 307 10.88 -23.53 -18.35
C ASP A 307 12.14 -24.31 -18.71
N HIS A 308 12.39 -25.36 -17.95
CA HIS A 308 13.42 -26.34 -18.26
C HIS A 308 12.84 -27.72 -18.02
N ASN A 309 12.06 -28.21 -18.98
CA ASN A 309 11.77 -29.65 -19.17
C ASN A 309 11.14 -29.95 -20.55
N GLY A 310 11.66 -29.35 -21.63
CA GLY A 310 11.31 -29.78 -23.00
C GLY A 310 9.86 -29.51 -23.43
N VAL A 311 9.11 -28.74 -22.64
CA VAL A 311 7.86 -28.13 -23.08
C VAL A 311 8.25 -26.96 -23.96
N THR A 312 7.83 -27.01 -25.22
CA THR A 312 7.85 -25.86 -26.13
C THR A 312 7.35 -24.65 -25.38
N THR A 313 8.12 -23.56 -25.42
CA THR A 313 7.74 -22.21 -25.00
C THR A 313 6.22 -22.07 -25.03
N PRO A 314 5.54 -21.80 -23.89
CA PRO A 314 4.09 -21.70 -23.88
C PRO A 314 3.69 -20.73 -24.97
N ASP A 315 2.81 -21.18 -25.88
CA ASP A 315 2.34 -20.38 -27.00
C ASP A 315 1.85 -19.04 -26.44
N ILE A 316 2.62 -17.98 -26.70
CA ILE A 316 2.36 -16.65 -26.16
C ILE A 316 0.96 -16.18 -26.58
N GLY A 317 0.48 -16.64 -27.74
CA GLY A 317 -0.90 -16.42 -28.19
C GLY A 317 -1.91 -17.14 -27.31
N GLN A 318 -1.69 -18.40 -26.95
CA GLN A 318 -2.53 -19.12 -25.98
C GLN A 318 -2.48 -18.50 -24.59
N TRP A 319 -1.33 -17.98 -24.18
CA TRP A 319 -1.17 -17.38 -22.86
C TRP A 319 -1.80 -15.98 -22.79
N THR A 320 -1.63 -15.17 -23.84
CA THR A 320 -2.35 -13.92 -24.02
C THR A 320 -3.85 -14.18 -24.07
N GLY A 321 -4.27 -15.24 -24.76
CA GLY A 321 -5.64 -15.74 -24.78
C GLY A 321 -6.13 -16.18 -23.39
N TRP A 322 -5.30 -16.87 -22.62
CA TRP A 322 -5.61 -17.32 -21.25
C TRP A 322 -5.77 -16.12 -20.31
N LEU A 323 -4.82 -15.19 -20.30
CA LEU A 323 -4.91 -13.95 -19.53
C LEU A 323 -6.19 -13.20 -19.87
N THR A 324 -6.45 -12.97 -21.14
CA THR A 324 -7.68 -12.26 -21.56
C THR A 324 -8.96 -13.03 -21.28
N SER A 325 -8.92 -14.36 -21.12
CA SER A 325 -10.11 -15.18 -20.88
C SER A 325 -10.40 -15.47 -19.41
N ASN A 326 -9.38 -15.47 -18.55
CA ASN A 326 -9.50 -15.92 -17.16
C ASN A 326 -9.46 -14.77 -16.14
N LEU A 327 -9.06 -13.56 -16.54
CA LEU A 327 -9.07 -12.41 -15.64
C LEU A 327 -10.45 -12.20 -14.98
N PRO A 328 -10.48 -11.81 -13.70
CA PRO A 328 -11.74 -11.57 -12.99
C PRO A 328 -12.62 -10.55 -13.73
N SER A 329 -13.95 -10.69 -13.64
CA SER A 329 -14.89 -9.79 -14.31
C SER A 329 -14.78 -8.32 -13.87
N ASN A 330 -14.21 -8.07 -12.70
CA ASN A 330 -13.94 -6.77 -12.11
C ASN A 330 -12.63 -6.11 -12.61
N ILE A 331 -11.81 -6.82 -13.40
CA ILE A 331 -10.63 -6.26 -14.07
C ILE A 331 -10.89 -6.25 -15.58
N SER A 332 -10.76 -5.09 -16.21
CA SER A 332 -10.87 -5.03 -17.67
C SER A 332 -9.75 -5.87 -18.28
N LYS A 333 -10.10 -6.71 -19.26
CA LYS A 333 -9.15 -7.55 -20.02
C LYS A 333 -8.01 -6.77 -20.67
N THR A 334 -8.14 -5.44 -20.77
CA THR A 334 -7.15 -4.50 -21.33
C THR A 334 -6.15 -3.96 -20.31
N GLN A 335 -6.32 -4.26 -19.02
CA GLN A 335 -5.52 -3.68 -17.95
C GLN A 335 -4.21 -4.44 -17.71
N ILE A 336 -4.15 -5.72 -18.08
CA ILE A 336 -2.94 -6.55 -17.99
C ILE A 336 -2.45 -6.89 -19.38
N SER A 337 -1.16 -6.72 -19.63
CA SER A 337 -0.57 -6.98 -20.95
C SER A 337 0.78 -7.66 -20.84
N THR A 338 1.03 -8.60 -21.75
CA THR A 338 2.37 -9.12 -21.99
C THR A 338 3.12 -8.11 -22.85
N GLU A 339 4.22 -7.57 -22.32
CA GLU A 339 5.00 -6.51 -22.95
C GLU A 339 6.26 -7.06 -23.66
N GLY A 340 6.66 -8.30 -23.35
CA GLY A 340 7.81 -8.94 -23.98
C GLY A 340 8.12 -10.29 -23.36
N VAL A 341 8.79 -11.13 -24.13
CA VAL A 341 9.27 -12.45 -23.70
C VAL A 341 10.70 -12.62 -24.18
N PHE A 342 11.59 -13.04 -23.29
CA PHE A 342 13.01 -13.19 -23.59
C PHE A 342 13.52 -14.52 -23.08
N ASP A 343 14.08 -15.33 -23.98
CA ASP A 343 14.83 -16.52 -23.62
C ASP A 343 16.17 -16.13 -22.99
N THR A 344 16.51 -16.76 -21.87
CA THR A 344 17.84 -16.68 -21.28
C THR A 344 18.44 -18.09 -21.20
N ASN A 345 19.74 -18.18 -20.92
CA ASN A 345 20.41 -19.49 -20.79
C ASN A 345 19.85 -20.38 -19.69
N SER A 346 19.06 -19.82 -18.76
CA SER A 346 18.63 -20.53 -17.55
C SER A 346 17.13 -20.39 -17.24
N ALA A 347 16.43 -19.42 -17.82
CA ALA A 347 15.02 -19.11 -17.56
C ALA A 347 14.35 -18.37 -18.73
N LEU A 348 13.03 -18.32 -18.72
CA LEU A 348 12.25 -17.40 -19.56
C LEU A 348 11.97 -16.13 -18.75
N ILE A 349 12.22 -14.95 -19.31
CA ILE A 349 11.83 -13.67 -18.70
C ILE A 349 10.57 -13.19 -19.41
N LEU A 350 9.49 -13.05 -18.63
CA LEU A 350 8.24 -12.45 -19.08
C LEU A 350 8.15 -11.01 -18.55
N LEU A 351 7.88 -10.06 -19.44
CA LEU A 351 7.54 -8.70 -19.06
C LEU A 351 6.02 -8.53 -19.05
N VAL A 352 5.47 -8.10 -17.93
CA VAL A 352 4.02 -7.91 -17.75
C VAL A 352 3.76 -6.51 -17.24
N SER A 353 2.80 -5.82 -17.83
CA SER A 353 2.22 -4.60 -17.27
C SER A 353 0.85 -4.87 -16.67
N MET A 354 0.52 -4.24 -15.55
CA MET A 354 -0.75 -4.44 -14.83
C MET A 354 -1.14 -3.23 -13.97
N PRO A 355 -2.38 -3.14 -13.46
CA PRO A 355 -2.77 -2.10 -12.50
C PRO A 355 -1.97 -2.19 -11.19
N LEU A 356 -1.80 -1.04 -10.54
CA LEU A 356 -1.05 -0.93 -9.29
C LEU A 356 -1.72 -1.68 -8.14
N GLU A 357 -3.05 -1.63 -8.06
CA GLU A 357 -3.84 -2.39 -7.10
C GLU A 357 -3.67 -3.92 -7.26
N VAL A 358 -3.36 -4.42 -8.46
CA VAL A 358 -3.06 -5.86 -8.68
C VAL A 358 -1.63 -6.17 -8.27
N TRP A 359 -0.68 -5.31 -8.65
CA TRP A 359 0.74 -5.48 -8.31
C TRP A 359 0.96 -5.62 -6.81
N THR A 360 0.35 -4.74 -6.00
CA THR A 360 0.49 -4.77 -4.54
C THR A 360 -0.21 -5.93 -3.84
N MET A 361 -0.96 -6.74 -4.58
CA MET A 361 -1.63 -7.95 -4.09
C MET A 361 -0.96 -9.25 -4.55
N LEU A 362 0.13 -9.18 -5.33
CA LEU A 362 0.96 -10.34 -5.63
C LEU A 362 1.70 -10.82 -4.37
N PRO A 363 2.15 -12.09 -4.31
CA PRO A 363 2.92 -12.58 -3.17
C PRO A 363 4.21 -11.78 -2.95
N ASP A 364 4.38 -11.30 -1.72
CA ASP A 364 5.60 -10.61 -1.28
C ASP A 364 6.77 -11.59 -1.10
N GLY A 365 7.99 -11.05 -1.16
CA GLY A 365 9.22 -11.81 -0.89
C GLY A 365 9.58 -12.86 -1.95
N ASP A 366 8.89 -12.86 -3.09
CA ASP A 366 9.18 -13.78 -4.18
C ASP A 366 10.14 -13.17 -5.21
N ASP A 367 11.38 -13.62 -5.17
CA ASP A 367 12.47 -13.18 -6.05
C ASP A 367 12.26 -13.52 -7.55
N ALA A 368 11.19 -14.26 -7.90
CA ALA A 368 10.79 -14.44 -9.29
C ALA A 368 10.20 -13.15 -9.88
N TYR A 369 9.66 -12.25 -9.05
CA TYR A 369 9.17 -10.94 -9.45
C TYR A 369 10.26 -9.89 -9.37
N GLY A 370 10.29 -8.98 -10.35
CA GLY A 370 11.13 -7.80 -10.29
C GLY A 370 10.40 -6.58 -10.80
N PHE A 371 10.36 -5.53 -9.99
CA PHE A 371 9.86 -4.23 -10.43
C PHE A 371 10.80 -3.64 -11.49
N ILE A 372 10.24 -3.12 -12.59
CA ILE A 372 11.00 -2.39 -13.61
C ILE A 372 10.71 -0.90 -13.51
N SER A 373 9.46 -0.51 -13.70
CA SER A 373 9.06 0.90 -13.69
C SER A 373 7.54 1.02 -13.64
N PHE A 374 7.08 2.21 -13.27
CA PHE A 374 5.77 2.67 -13.68
C PHE A 374 5.76 3.07 -15.16
N VAL A 375 4.70 2.72 -15.89
CA VAL A 375 4.57 2.98 -17.33
C VAL A 375 3.18 3.52 -17.67
N SER A 376 3.12 4.53 -18.53
CA SER A 376 1.87 5.12 -19.04
C SER A 376 1.56 4.72 -20.49
N SER A 377 2.34 3.80 -21.06
CA SER A 377 2.09 3.22 -22.38
C SER A 377 2.36 1.72 -22.37
N GLY A 378 1.77 1.01 -23.34
CA GLY A 378 2.23 -0.34 -23.71
C GLY A 378 3.54 -0.29 -24.47
N ASN A 379 4.06 -1.47 -24.80
CA ASN A 379 5.23 -1.62 -25.65
C ASN A 379 4.96 -0.97 -27.02
N ARG A 380 5.73 0.07 -27.33
CA ARG A 380 5.59 0.86 -28.56
C ARG A 380 6.12 0.13 -29.81
N LEU A 381 6.85 -0.97 -29.61
CA LEU A 381 7.43 -1.79 -30.68
C LEU A 381 6.51 -2.95 -31.06
N LEU A 382 5.58 -3.35 -30.19
CA LEU A 382 4.58 -4.36 -30.52
C LEU A 382 3.42 -3.70 -31.28
N PRO A 383 2.96 -4.28 -32.40
CA PRO A 383 1.72 -3.85 -33.02
C PRO A 383 0.61 -3.95 -31.96
N ARG A 384 -0.08 -2.85 -31.64
CA ARG A 384 -1.32 -2.96 -30.88
C ARG A 384 -2.21 -3.89 -31.68
N GLN A 385 -2.62 -5.02 -31.09
CA GLN A 385 -3.77 -5.74 -31.60
C GLN A 385 -4.94 -4.77 -31.51
N THR A 386 -5.20 -4.07 -32.62
CA THR A 386 -6.41 -3.28 -32.81
C THR A 386 -7.55 -4.25 -32.62
N THR A 387 -8.29 -4.09 -31.52
CA THR A 387 -9.63 -4.64 -31.40
C THR A 387 -10.38 -4.24 -32.65
N LEU A 388 -10.65 -5.22 -33.53
CA LEU A 388 -11.46 -5.01 -34.71
C LEU A 388 -12.78 -4.37 -34.28
N PRO A 389 -13.26 -3.31 -34.93
CA PRO A 389 -14.61 -2.83 -34.67
C PRO A 389 -15.56 -3.98 -35.03
N LEU A 390 -16.39 -4.37 -34.07
CA LEU A 390 -17.57 -5.20 -34.30
C LEU A 390 -18.37 -4.52 -35.42
N ARG A 391 -18.24 -5.02 -36.65
CA ARG A 391 -19.19 -4.70 -37.71
C ARG A 391 -20.47 -5.44 -37.34
N ASN A 392 -21.50 -4.67 -36.98
CA ASN A 392 -22.88 -5.13 -36.97
C ASN A 392 -23.16 -5.79 -38.32
N MET A 393 -23.32 -7.11 -38.33
CA MET A 393 -24.03 -7.80 -39.40
C MET A 393 -25.49 -7.91 -38.98
N GLU A 394 -26.20 -6.81 -39.08
CA GLU A 394 -27.64 -6.81 -39.32
C GLU A 394 -27.86 -6.07 -40.63
N ASN A 395 -27.87 -6.86 -41.71
CA ASN A 395 -28.62 -6.66 -42.97
C ASN A 395 -27.96 -7.53 -44.06
N LEU A 396 -28.39 -8.79 -44.12
CA LEU A 396 -28.61 -9.56 -45.35
C LEU A 396 -29.61 -10.69 -45.06
#